data_AF-A0A9E5CUU9-F1
#
_entry.id   AF-A0A9E5CUU9-F1
#
_cell.length_a   1.000
_cell.length_b   1.000
_cell.length_c   1.000
_cell.angle_alpha   90.00
_cell.angle_beta   90.00
_cell.angle_gamma   90.00
#
_symmetry.space_group_name_H-M   'P 1'
#
loop_
_entity.id
_entity.type
_entity.pdbx_description
1 polymer ?
#
loop_
_entity_poly.entity_id
_entity_poly.type
_entity_poly.pdbx_seq_one_letter_code
_entity_poly.pdbx_strand_id
1 'polypeptide(L)' 'HHLGVDHLLWGSDFPHQESDWPHSMRVIERNFVGVPQEERYLMVAGNAIDFFHLDAS' A
#
# COMPACT_ATOMS: atom_id res chain seq x y z
N HIS A 1 9.81 13.91 -1.07
CA HIS A 1 9.20 13.13 0.03
C HIS A 1 8.58 14.04 1.11
N HIS A 2 7.61 14.89 0.76
CA HIS A 2 7.11 15.89 1.74
C HIS A 2 6.16 15.32 2.81
N LEU A 3 5.51 14.18 2.53
CA LEU A 3 4.54 13.53 3.43
C LEU A 3 5.15 12.42 4.31
N GLY A 4 6.36 11.94 3.99
CA GLY A 4 6.97 10.74 4.61
C GLY A 4 6.42 9.45 3.99
N VAL A 5 7.31 8.52 3.63
CA VAL A 5 6.93 7.20 3.07
C VAL A 5 6.35 6.31 4.15
N ASP A 6 6.84 6.46 5.37
CA ASP A 6 6.46 5.79 6.62
C ASP A 6 5.08 6.20 7.16
N HIS A 7 4.48 7.27 6.61
CA HIS A 7 3.16 7.78 7.03
C HIS A 7 2.04 7.47 6.02
N LEU A 8 2.31 6.67 4.99
CA LEU A 8 1.37 6.37 3.92
C LEU A 8 0.96 4.89 3.96
N LEU A 9 -0.34 4.64 3.79
CA LEU A 9 -0.90 3.29 3.68
C LEU A 9 -1.76 3.23 2.41
N TRP A 10 -1.53 2.22 1.58
CA TRP A 10 -2.40 1.89 0.46
C TRP A 10 -3.58 1.03 0.95
N GLY A 11 -4.78 1.30 0.44
CA GLY A 11 -5.97 0.51 0.73
C GLY A 11 -6.84 0.35 -0.50
N SER A 12 -7.52 -0.81 -0.63
CA SER A 12 -8.36 -1.13 -1.78
C SER A 12 -9.77 -0.54 -1.71
N ASP A 13 -10.19 -0.11 -0.52
CA ASP A 13 -11.55 0.37 -0.21
C ASP A 13 -12.68 -0.64 -0.52
N PHE A 14 -12.39 -1.94 -0.49
CA PHE A 14 -13.40 -2.98 -0.65
C PHE A 14 -14.44 -2.96 0.50
N PRO A 15 -15.75 -3.18 0.23
CA PRO A 15 -16.39 -3.55 -1.04
C PRO A 15 -17.09 -2.37 -1.76
N HIS A 16 -16.62 -1.14 -1.60
CA HIS A 16 -17.24 0.00 -2.26
C HIS A 16 -17.20 -0.13 -3.79
N GLN A 17 -18.14 0.54 -4.48
CA GLN A 17 -18.25 0.47 -5.95
C GLN A 17 -16.99 1.02 -6.63
N GLU A 18 -16.32 1.94 -5.96
CA GLU A 18 -15.09 2.60 -6.37
C GLU A 18 -13.83 1.81 -6.00
N SER A 19 -13.97 0.64 -5.35
CA SER A 19 -12.84 -0.16 -4.90
C SER A 19 -11.99 -0.67 -6.06
N ASP A 20 -10.70 -0.86 -5.79
CA ASP A 20 -9.77 -1.43 -6.75
C ASP A 20 -9.90 -2.96 -6.87
N TRP A 21 -10.77 -3.59 -6.07
CA TRP A 21 -10.98 -5.05 -6.08
C TRP A 21 -11.79 -5.48 -7.32
N PRO A 22 -11.50 -6.65 -7.94
CA PRO A 22 -10.46 -7.63 -7.61
C PRO A 22 -9.10 -7.35 -8.27
N HIS A 23 -8.92 -6.17 -8.86
CA HIS A 23 -7.76 -5.82 -9.70
C HIS A 23 -6.68 -5.01 -8.96
N SER A 24 -6.69 -5.02 -7.63
CA SER A 24 -5.80 -4.24 -6.75
C SER A 24 -4.32 -4.36 -7.12
N MET A 25 -3.85 -5.56 -7.48
CA MET A 25 -2.45 -5.77 -7.86
C MET A 25 -2.04 -4.96 -9.09
N ARG A 26 -2.92 -4.84 -10.10
CA ARG A 26 -2.65 -4.04 -11.30
C ARG A 26 -2.58 -2.55 -10.97
N VAL A 27 -3.41 -2.09 -10.03
CA VAL A 27 -3.41 -0.69 -9.58
C VAL A 27 -2.14 -0.37 -8.81
N ILE A 28 -1.73 -1.25 -7.89
CA ILE A 28 -0.45 -1.13 -7.17
C ILE A 28 0.73 -1.11 -8.16
N GLU A 29 0.78 -2.03 -9.13
CA GLU A 29 1.85 -2.04 -10.14
C GLU A 29 1.95 -0.72 -10.90
N ARG A 30 0.81 -0.16 -11.31
CA ARG A 30 0.75 1.12 -12.03
C ARG A 30 1.15 2.31 -11.16
N ASN A 31 0.65 2.37 -9.92
CA ASN A 31 0.85 3.52 -9.03
C ASN A 31 2.30 3.64 -8.55
N PHE A 32 3.00 2.51 -8.44
CA PHE A 32 4.36 2.46 -7.88
C PHE A 32 5.45 2.20 -8.95
N VAL A 33 5.17 2.47 -10.24
CA VAL A 33 6.20 2.42 -11.29
C VAL A 33 7.34 3.38 -10.95
N GLY A 34 8.57 2.86 -10.88
CA GLY A 34 9.77 3.65 -10.59
C GLY A 34 9.98 4.00 -9.12
N VAL A 35 9.08 3.59 -8.22
CA VAL A 35 9.27 3.72 -6.77
C VAL A 35 10.23 2.63 -6.30
N PRO A 36 11.24 2.93 -5.45
CA PRO A 36 12.11 1.92 -4.86
C PRO A 36 11.32 0.81 -4.17
N GLN A 37 11.80 -0.43 -4.27
CA GLN A 37 11.10 -1.60 -3.75
C GLN A 37 10.81 -1.49 -2.24
N GLU A 38 11.76 -0.96 -1.47
CA GLU A 38 11.62 -0.77 -0.02
C GLU A 38 10.51 0.24 0.31
N GLU A 39 10.47 1.37 -0.41
CA GLU A 39 9.42 2.38 -0.21
C GLU A 39 8.04 1.86 -0.60
N ARG A 40 7.94 1.11 -1.72
CA ARG A 40 6.70 0.44 -2.11
C ARG A 40 6.24 -0.56 -1.04
N TYR A 41 7.17 -1.33 -0.47
CA TYR A 41 6.84 -2.28 0.59
C TYR A 41 6.26 -1.56 1.82
N LEU A 42 6.90 -0.49 2.28
CA LEU A 42 6.40 0.31 3.40
C LEU A 42 4.98 0.82 3.15
N MET A 43 4.73 1.43 1.98
CA MET A 43 3.42 2.02 1.68
C MET A 43 2.31 0.99 1.43
N VAL A 44 2.64 -0.19 0.89
CA VAL A 44 1.64 -1.22 0.55
C VAL A 44 1.36 -2.18 1.70
N ALA A 45 2.35 -2.44 2.57
CA ALA A 45 2.24 -3.45 3.63
C ALA A 45 2.95 -3.05 4.92
N GLY A 46 4.22 -2.67 4.87
CA GLY A 46 5.08 -2.49 6.05
C GLY A 46 4.50 -1.53 7.09
N ASN A 47 4.06 -0.35 6.67
CA ASN A 47 3.47 0.63 7.58
C ASN A 47 2.17 0.12 8.22
N ALA A 48 1.37 -0.68 7.49
CA ALA A 48 0.15 -1.27 8.02
C ALA A 48 0.47 -2.36 9.05
N ILE A 49 1.48 -3.20 8.80
CA ILE A 49 1.98 -4.21 9.74
C ILE A 49 2.39 -3.54 11.05
N ASP A 50 3.22 -2.49 10.96
CA ASP A 50 3.74 -1.79 12.14
C ASP A 50 2.63 -1.04 12.89
N PHE A 51 1.79 -0.29 12.18
CA PHE A 51 0.75 0.55 12.79
C PHE A 51 -0.36 -0.27 13.46
N PHE A 52 -0.77 -1.39 12.84
CA PHE A 52 -1.81 -2.27 13.40
C PHE A 52 -1.25 -3.41 14.24
N HIS A 53 0.08 -3.48 14.43
CA HIS A 53 0.77 -4.55 15.16
C HIS A 53 0.40 -5.95 14.64
N LEU A 54 0.41 -6.10 13.31
CA LEU A 54 0.08 -7.37 12.66
C LEU A 54 1.28 -8.32 12.70
N ASP A 55 0.99 -9.62 12.70
CA ASP A 55 2.02 -10.64 12.51
C ASP A 55 2.45 -10.67 11.04
N ALA A 56 3.76 -10.64 10.82
CA ALA A 56 4.38 -10.70 9.50
C ALA A 56 4.93 -12.09 9.16
N SER A 57 4.76 -13.07 10.06
CA SER A 57 5.26 -14.44 9.94
C SER A 57 4.63 -15.24 8.80
#